data_AF-A0A945YII3-F1
#
_entry.id   AF-A0A945YII3-F1
#
_cell.length_a   1.000
_cell.length_b   1.000
_cell.length_c   1.000
_cell.angle_alpha   90.00
_cell.angle_beta   90.00
_cell.angle_gamma   90.00
#
_symmetry.space_group_name_H-M   'P 1'
#
loop_
_entity.id
_entity.type
_entity.pdbx_description
1 polymer ?
#
loop_
_entity_poly.entity_id
_entity_poly.type
_entity_poly.pdbx_seq_one_letter_code
_entity_poly.pdbx_strand_id
1 'polypeptide(L)'
;GYSINDTIVVFDRIREELKLNPDTKLRDVINNAINKVFTRSLLTSATTFLASIALFIWGGGVINDLAFTFLVGVVTGTFSSIFIASPIFFWYHKGDRKHVEKHQDVKPTYEWTGSSRASE
;
A
#
# COMPACT_ATOMS: atom_id res chain seq x y z
N GLY A 1 0.08 3.65 12.62
CA GLY A 1 -0.22 2.20 12.62
C GLY A 1 -1.23 1.87 11.53
N TYR A 2 -2.49 2.27 11.70
CA TYR A 2 -3.58 1.97 10.76
C TYR A 2 -3.31 2.40 9.30
N SER A 3 -2.80 3.62 9.09
CA SER A 3 -2.44 4.14 7.75
C SER A 3 -1.31 3.40 7.04
N ILE A 4 -0.44 2.70 7.79
CA ILE A 4 0.64 1.89 7.21
C ILE A 4 0.06 0.62 6.57
N ASN A 5 -1.03 0.08 7.13
CA ASN A 5 -1.72 -1.09 6.58
C ASN A 5 -2.23 -0.81 5.15
N ASP A 6 -2.87 0.35 4.94
CA ASP A 6 -3.33 0.75 3.61
C ASP A 6 -2.18 0.94 2.62
N THR A 7 -1.07 1.49 3.10
CA THR A 7 0.14 1.74 2.30
C THR A 7 0.80 0.43 1.84
N ILE A 8 0.94 -0.56 2.73
CA ILE A 8 1.54 -1.86 2.40
C ILE A 8 0.70 -2.59 1.35
N VAL A 9 -0.63 -2.63 1.50
CA VAL A 9 -1.51 -3.36 0.56
C VAL A 9 -1.47 -2.74 -0.84
N VAL A 10 -1.42 -1.40 -0.94
CA VAL A 10 -1.31 -0.71 -2.24
C VAL A 10 0.03 -1.02 -2.92
N PHE A 11 1.15 -0.92 -2.19
CA PHE A 11 2.46 -1.21 -2.76
C PHE A 11 2.65 -2.68 -3.14
N ASP A 12 2.12 -3.60 -2.34
CA ASP A 12 2.16 -5.03 -2.63
C ASP A 12 1.40 -5.34 -3.93
N ARG A 13 0.20 -4.75 -4.11
CA ARG A 13 -0.57 -4.96 -5.35
C ARG A 13 0.09 -4.37 -6.58
N ILE A 14 0.74 -3.22 -6.46
CA ILE A 14 1.53 -2.64 -7.57
C ILE A 14 2.65 -3.61 -7.98
N ARG A 15 3.37 -4.20 -7.02
CA ARG A 15 4.40 -5.21 -7.31
C ARG A 15 3.83 -6.46 -7.96
N GLU A 16 2.65 -6.91 -7.50
CA GLU A 16 1.99 -8.08 -8.06
C GLU A 16 1.51 -7.87 -9.50
N GLU A 17 0.86 -6.73 -9.80
CA GLU A 17 0.38 -6.40 -11.15
C GLU A 17 1.53 -6.17 -12.14
N LEU A 18 2.68 -5.65 -11.67
CA LEU A 18 3.92 -5.53 -12.46
C LEU A 18 4.48 -6.90 -12.87
N LYS A 19 4.36 -7.92 -12.02
CA LYS A 19 4.82 -9.28 -12.32
C LYS A 19 3.85 -10.02 -13.25
N LEU A 20 2.55 -9.80 -13.09
CA LEU A 20 1.50 -10.49 -13.85
C LEU A 20 1.34 -9.94 -15.28
N ASN A 21 1.60 -8.64 -15.49
CA ASN A 21 1.41 -8.00 -16.80
C ASN A 21 2.68 -7.27 -17.28
N PRO A 22 3.71 -8.01 -17.72
CA PRO A 22 4.99 -7.41 -18.14
C PRO A 22 4.87 -6.51 -19.38
N ASP A 23 3.94 -6.78 -20.30
CA ASP A 23 3.83 -6.05 -21.56
C ASP A 23 3.03 -4.73 -21.47
N THR A 24 2.15 -4.58 -20.47
CA THR A 24 1.26 -3.41 -20.31
C THR A 24 1.97 -2.18 -19.77
N LYS A 25 1.66 -1.00 -20.33
CA LYS A 25 2.24 0.29 -19.90
C LYS A 25 2.16 0.44 -18.38
N LEU A 26 3.24 0.90 -17.76
CA LEU A 26 3.33 1.13 -16.31
C LEU A 26 2.11 1.91 -15.79
N ARG A 27 1.67 2.94 -16.52
CA ARG A 27 0.46 3.70 -16.17
C ARG A 27 -0.79 2.83 -16.03
N ASP A 28 -0.99 1.88 -16.94
CA ASP A 28 -2.17 1.01 -16.93
C ASP A 28 -2.10 -0.01 -15.80
N VAL A 29 -0.90 -0.56 -15.54
CA VAL A 29 -0.63 -1.47 -14.43
C VAL A 29 -0.95 -0.82 -13.09
N ILE A 30 -0.48 0.40 -12.88
CA ILE A 30 -0.74 1.14 -11.63
C ILE A 30 -2.20 1.55 -11.51
N ASN A 31 -2.81 2.04 -12.57
CA ASN A 31 -4.23 2.39 -12.53
C ASN A 31 -5.09 1.16 -12.19
N ASN A 32 -4.75 0.00 -12.74
CA ASN A 32 -5.42 -1.26 -12.45
C ASN A 32 -5.17 -1.73 -11.00
N ALA A 33 -3.93 -1.64 -10.52
CA ALA A 33 -3.56 -1.98 -9.15
C ALA A 33 -4.30 -1.09 -8.13
N ILE A 34 -4.31 0.22 -8.36
CA ILE A 34 -4.98 1.20 -7.51
C ILE A 34 -6.48 0.91 -7.49
N ASN A 35 -7.13 0.77 -8.65
CA ASN A 35 -8.57 0.52 -8.69
C ASN A 35 -8.99 -0.76 -7.96
N LYS A 36 -8.17 -1.83 -8.02
CA LYS A 36 -8.43 -3.08 -7.29
C LYS A 36 -8.31 -2.93 -5.78
N VAL A 37 -7.30 -2.21 -5.29
CA VAL A 37 -7.07 -2.05 -3.85
C VAL A 37 -7.93 -0.94 -3.25
N PHE A 38 -8.31 0.05 -4.05
CA PHE A 38 -9.05 1.23 -3.63
C PHE A 38 -10.36 0.88 -2.93
N THR A 39 -11.20 0.04 -3.55
CA THR A 39 -12.48 -0.38 -2.95
C THR A 39 -12.27 -1.12 -1.64
N ARG A 40 -11.26 -1.99 -1.55
CA ARG A 40 -10.96 -2.74 -0.31
C ARG A 40 -10.47 -1.83 0.82
N SER A 41 -9.54 -0.92 0.52
CA SER A 41 -8.98 0.02 1.50
C SER A 41 -10.05 1.01 1.97
N LEU A 42 -10.88 1.51 1.05
CA LEU A 42 -12.01 2.38 1.38
C LEU A 42 -13.05 1.67 2.25
N LEU A 43 -13.42 0.43 1.94
CA LEU A 43 -14.38 -0.34 2.76
C LEU A 43 -13.86 -0.65 4.16
N THR A 44 -12.58 -1.02 4.26
CA THR A 44 -11.94 -1.33 5.55
C THR A 44 -11.89 -0.09 6.45
N SER A 45 -11.55 1.05 5.86
CA SER A 45 -11.50 2.32 6.56
C SER A 45 -12.87 2.92 6.88
N ALA A 46 -13.85 2.80 5.99
CA ALA A 46 -15.23 3.17 6.26
C ALA A 46 -15.80 2.35 7.43
N THR A 47 -15.53 1.04 7.48
CA THR A 47 -15.98 0.19 8.60
C THR A 47 -15.38 0.62 9.93
N THR A 48 -14.08 0.94 9.98
CA THR A 48 -13.44 1.43 11.21
C THR A 48 -13.92 2.82 11.61
N PHE A 49 -14.22 3.69 10.64
CA PHE A 49 -14.82 5.00 10.87
C PHE A 49 -16.25 4.89 11.43
N LEU A 50 -17.06 3.97 10.90
CA LEU A 50 -18.39 3.71 11.44
C LEU A 50 -18.33 3.14 12.87
N ALA A 51 -17.38 2.25 13.13
CA ALA A 51 -17.15 1.71 14.46
C ALA A 51 -16.69 2.79 15.45
N SER A 52 -15.78 3.69 15.04
CA SER A 52 -15.33 4.79 15.90
C SER A 52 -16.44 5.81 16.17
N ILE A 53 -17.31 6.09 15.20
CA ILE A 53 -18.52 6.91 15.40
C ILE A 53 -19.47 6.26 16.40
N ALA A 54 -19.74 4.96 16.27
CA ALA A 54 -20.59 4.25 17.22
C ALA A 54 -20.01 4.31 18.65
N LEU A 55 -18.69 4.12 18.79
CA LEU A 55 -18.00 4.29 20.07
C LEU A 55 -18.02 5.74 20.57
N PHE A 56 -18.04 6.74 19.70
CA PHE A 56 -18.10 8.14 20.10
C PHE A 56 -19.51 8.52 20.62
N ILE A 57 -20.57 8.03 19.98
CA ILE A 57 -21.96 8.33 20.37
C ILE A 57 -22.38 7.55 21.62
N TRP A 58 -22.06 6.25 21.70
CA TRP A 58 -22.45 5.39 22.82
C TRP A 58 -21.37 5.22 23.89
N GLY A 59 -20.13 5.62 23.63
CA GLY A 59 -19.03 5.53 24.60
C GLY A 59 -19.06 6.69 25.58
N GLY A 60 -19.19 6.37 26.86
CA GLY A 60 -19.08 7.33 27.96
C GLY A 60 -17.69 7.39 28.57
N GLY A 61 -17.36 8.51 29.22
CA GLY A 61 -16.11 8.70 29.96
C GLY A 61 -14.88 8.65 29.05
N VAL A 62 -13.83 7.92 29.47
CA VAL A 62 -12.53 7.82 28.79
C VAL A 62 -12.64 7.24 27.36
N ILE A 63 -13.69 6.47 27.09
CA ILE A 63 -13.90 5.84 25.77
C ILE A 63 -14.21 6.90 24.70
N ASN A 64 -14.80 8.03 25.08
CA ASN A 64 -15.10 9.12 24.16
C ASN A 64 -13.81 9.79 23.64
N ASP A 65 -12.84 10.05 24.53
CA ASP A 65 -11.54 10.62 24.17
C ASP A 65 -10.73 9.67 23.25
N LEU A 66 -10.83 8.37 23.52
CA LEU A 66 -10.22 7.33 22.67
C LEU A 66 -10.92 7.26 21.30
N ALA A 67 -12.26 7.30 21.27
CA ALA A 67 -13.03 7.29 20.04
C ALA A 67 -12.74 8.54 19.18
N PHE A 68 -12.58 9.71 19.82
CA PHE A 68 -12.20 10.95 19.15
C PHE A 68 -10.81 10.84 18.49
N THR A 69 -9.82 10.29 19.20
CA THR A 69 -8.48 10.06 18.63
C THR A 69 -8.51 9.07 17.47
N PHE A 70 -9.31 8.01 17.54
CA PHE A 70 -9.53 7.10 16.41
C PHE A 70 -10.21 7.78 15.23
N LEU A 71 -11.20 8.63 15.47
CA LEU A 71 -11.96 9.34 14.43
C LEU A 71 -11.04 10.29 13.65
N VAL A 72 -10.22 11.08 14.35
CA VAL A 72 -9.21 11.95 13.72
C VAL A 72 -8.15 11.12 12.98
N GLY A 73 -7.67 10.03 13.58
CA GLY A 73 -6.64 9.16 13.00
C GLY A 73 -7.09 8.43 11.73
N VAL A 74 -8.33 7.93 11.70
CA VAL A 74 -8.89 7.25 10.52
C VAL A 74 -9.14 8.25 9.40
N VAL A 75 -9.71 9.43 9.69
CA VAL A 75 -9.97 10.47 8.69
C VAL A 75 -8.67 10.98 8.07
N THR A 76 -7.68 11.36 8.89
CA THR A 76 -6.39 11.84 8.38
C THR A 76 -5.60 10.74 7.66
N GLY A 77 -5.65 9.50 8.16
CA GLY A 77 -4.99 8.35 7.54
C GLY A 77 -5.56 7.96 6.18
N THR A 78 -6.89 7.90 6.05
CA THR A 78 -7.55 7.58 4.78
C THR A 78 -7.38 8.67 3.73
N PHE A 79 -7.57 9.94 4.12
CA PHE A 79 -7.33 11.06 3.22
C PHE A 79 -5.87 11.05 2.74
N SER A 80 -4.91 10.85 3.64
CA SER A 80 -3.50 10.73 3.27
C SER A 80 -3.27 9.58 2.28
N SER A 81 -3.69 8.35 2.59
CA SER A 81 -3.42 7.21 1.71
C SER A 81 -4.08 7.33 0.33
N ILE A 82 -5.30 7.88 0.23
CA ILE A 82 -6.02 7.97 -1.05
C ILE A 82 -5.55 9.16 -1.89
N PHE A 83 -5.48 10.36 -1.28
CA PHE A 83 -5.16 11.60 -1.99
C PHE A 83 -3.66 11.82 -2.19
N ILE A 84 -2.78 11.19 -1.42
CA ILE A 84 -1.33 11.38 -1.56
C ILE A 84 -0.71 10.25 -2.40
N ALA A 85 -1.19 9.01 -2.31
CA ALA A 85 -0.64 7.90 -3.11
C ALA A 85 -0.85 8.11 -4.62
N SER A 86 -2.03 8.57 -5.05
CA SER A 86 -2.36 8.80 -6.47
C SER A 86 -1.44 9.84 -7.15
N PRO A 87 -1.24 11.06 -6.60
CA PRO A 87 -0.34 12.06 -7.19
C PRO A 87 1.15 11.77 -6.95
N ILE A 88 1.55 11.19 -5.81
CA ILE A 88 2.96 10.82 -5.59
C ILE A 88 3.40 9.76 -6.58
N PHE A 89 2.56 8.76 -6.85
CA PHE A 89 2.90 7.73 -7.81
C PHE A 89 3.05 8.32 -9.23
N PHE A 90 2.12 9.21 -9.61
CA PHE A 90 2.14 9.91 -10.90
C PHE A 90 3.38 10.82 -11.04
N TRP A 91 3.74 11.54 -9.98
CA TRP A 91 4.83 12.49 -9.97
C TRP A 91 6.21 11.82 -9.90
N TYR A 92 6.34 10.75 -9.10
CA TYR A 92 7.58 10.00 -8.95
C TYR A 92 8.03 9.32 -10.25
N HIS A 93 7.10 8.88 -11.08
CA HIS A 93 7.46 8.17 -12.31
C HIS A 93 7.57 9.05 -13.56
N LYS A 94 7.17 10.34 -13.52
CA LYS A 94 7.28 11.30 -14.64
C LYS A 94 6.91 10.76 -16.05
N GLY A 95 6.13 9.68 -16.13
CA GLY A 95 5.80 8.98 -17.37
C GLY A 95 6.87 8.05 -17.97
N ASP A 96 7.99 7.75 -17.29
CA ASP A 96 9.12 7.04 -17.90
C ASP A 96 9.35 5.62 -17.35
N ARG A 97 9.05 4.62 -18.18
CA ARG A 97 9.04 3.17 -17.87
C ARG A 97 10.43 2.59 -17.58
N LYS A 98 11.48 3.17 -18.19
CA LYS A 98 12.84 2.61 -18.23
C LYS A 98 13.59 2.60 -16.90
N HIS A 99 13.18 3.39 -15.92
CA HIS A 99 13.83 3.43 -14.59
C HIS A 99 13.28 2.40 -13.60
N VAL A 100 12.08 1.86 -13.84
CA VAL A 100 11.47 0.83 -12.97
C VAL A 100 12.02 -0.56 -13.30
N GLU A 101 12.19 -0.86 -14.59
CA GLU A 101 12.73 -2.15 -15.04
C GLU A 101 14.24 -2.30 -14.77
N LYS A 102 15.02 -1.20 -14.77
CA LYS A 102 16.47 -1.24 -14.44
C LYS A 102 16.79 -1.77 -13.05
N HIS A 103 15.85 -1.73 -12.10
CA HIS A 103 16.01 -2.32 -10.78
C HIS A 103 15.43 -3.74 -10.67
N GLN A 104 14.74 -4.22 -11.70
CA GLN A 104 14.11 -5.55 -11.75
C GLN A 104 15.01 -6.60 -12.41
N ASP A 105 15.93 -6.19 -13.29
CA ASP A 105 16.89 -7.10 -13.95
C ASP A 105 18.06 -7.55 -13.06
N VAL A 106 18.24 -6.94 -11.88
CA VAL A 106 19.16 -7.49 -10.88
C VAL A 106 18.41 -8.56 -10.08
N LYS A 107 18.25 -9.75 -10.66
CA LYS A 107 18.01 -10.94 -9.84
C LYS A 107 19.14 -10.99 -8.79
N PRO A 108 18.85 -11.06 -7.47
CA PRO A 108 19.89 -11.35 -6.52
C PRO A 108 20.42 -12.74 -6.88
N THR A 109 21.58 -12.78 -7.52
CA THR A 109 22.32 -14.02 -7.71
C THR A 109 22.70 -14.45 -6.31
N TYR A 110 21.96 -15.41 -5.76
CA TYR A 110 22.43 -16.17 -4.62
C TYR A 110 23.60 -17.00 -5.13
N GLU A 111 24.79 -16.39 -5.19
CA GLU A 111 26.04 -17.13 -5.15
C GLU A 111 26.06 -17.81 -3.79
N TRP A 112 25.48 -19.00 -3.73
CA TRP A 112 25.80 -19.96 -2.70
C TRP A 112 27.27 -20.32 -2.90
N THR A 113 28.18 -19.49 -2.38
CA THR A 113 29.55 -19.88 -2.05
C THR A 113 29.49 -20.87 -0.89
N GLY A 114 28.82 -22.00 -1.12
CA GLY A 114 29.10 -23.26 -0.46
C GLY A 114 30.31 -23.82 -1.20
N SER A 115 31.49 -23.40 -0.75
CA SER A 115 32.76 -24.02 -1.11
C SER A 115 32.62 -25.54 -1.06
N SER A 116 32.68 -26.15 -2.22
CA SER A 116 32.88 -27.58 -2.45
C SER A 116 34.25 -27.99 -1.88
N ARG A 117 34.27 -28.29 -0.57
CA ARG A 117 35.37 -28.99 0.10
C ARG A 117 34.85 -30.23 0.83
N ALA A 118 34.04 -31.02 0.14
CA ALA A 118 33.61 -32.34 0.58
C ALA A 118 33.89 -33.36 -0.53
N SER A 119 35.15 -33.39 -1.00
CA SER A 119 35.69 -34.39 -1.93
C SER A 119 37.22 -34.36 -1.87
N GLU A 120 37.79 -34.45 -0.67
CA GLU A 120 39.18 -34.89 -0.42
C GLU A 120 39.19 -35.69 0.88
#